data_AF-A0A1V6WX34-F1
#
_entry.id   AF-A0A1V6WX34-F1
#
_cell.length_a   1.000
_cell.length_b   1.000
_cell.length_c   1.000
_cell.angle_alpha   90.00
_cell.angle_beta   90.00
_cell.angle_gamma   90.00
#
_symmetry.space_group_name_H-M   'P 1'
#
loop_
_entity.id
_entity.type
_entity.pdbx_description
1 polymer ?
#
loop_
_entity_poly.entity_id
_entity_poly.type
_entity_poly.pdbx_seq_one_letter_code
_entity_poly.pdbx_strand_id
1 'polypeptide(L)'
;MDGRHNEHETKVEHDEGRGNASPRLVNEPPVIPAREDHGQQRPLHLQLPQNEAQASDAEPFQPLVEELKRLNPDDPQFAHLAAQIVRFYRRLYESYVAKKSDSQRLESANGELRTASIQLWQEHEYLRSRYAKQEEELACFGQAFDSLGTAIGSLIRNSEGGILEPMLETGDKVDQGAP
;
A
#
# COMPACT_ATOMS: atom_id res chain seq x y z
N MET A 1 -13.20 -35.08 37.70
CA MET A 1 -12.59 -36.08 36.81
C MET A 1 -13.25 -35.87 35.46
N ASP A 2 -12.75 -34.93 34.67
CA ASP A 2 -13.23 -34.70 33.31
C ASP A 2 -12.03 -34.73 32.36
N GLY A 3 -12.23 -35.53 31.31
CA GLY A 3 -11.19 -36.15 30.50
C GLY A 3 -10.56 -35.21 29.48
N ARG A 4 -9.28 -35.51 29.24
CA ARG A 4 -8.51 -35.11 28.07
C ARG A 4 -9.10 -35.77 26.82
N HIS A 5 -9.20 -35.04 25.72
CA HIS A 5 -9.02 -35.60 24.38
C HIS A 5 -8.18 -34.64 23.54
N ASN A 6 -7.08 -35.19 23.03
CA ASN A 6 -6.04 -34.58 22.22
C ASN A 6 -5.63 -35.70 21.27
N GLU A 7 -5.81 -35.55 19.96
CA GLU A 7 -5.56 -36.53 18.87
C GLU A 7 -6.12 -35.86 17.58
N HIS A 8 -5.53 -35.81 16.38
CA HIS A 8 -4.46 -36.49 15.64
C HIS A 8 -3.92 -35.48 14.58
N GLU A 9 -2.63 -35.37 14.28
CA GLU A 9 -1.76 -36.25 13.47
C GLU A 9 -1.94 -36.13 11.93
N THR A 10 -0.78 -36.06 11.30
CA THR A 10 -0.38 -35.69 9.94
C THR A 10 -0.81 -36.65 8.82
N LYS A 11 -0.96 -36.13 7.59
CA LYS A 11 -0.64 -36.90 6.37
C LYS A 11 -0.07 -36.01 5.26
N VAL A 12 1.17 -36.32 4.90
CA VAL A 12 1.92 -35.84 3.73
C VAL A 12 1.52 -36.70 2.52
N GLU A 13 1.23 -36.09 1.38
CA GLU A 13 1.36 -36.73 0.07
C GLU A 13 2.11 -35.80 -0.90
N HIS A 14 3.22 -36.32 -1.43
CA HIS A 14 3.94 -35.86 -2.59
C HIS A 14 3.38 -36.63 -3.80
N ASP A 15 3.14 -35.95 -4.92
CA ASP A 15 3.01 -36.59 -6.22
C ASP A 15 3.67 -35.72 -7.30
N GLU A 16 4.63 -36.31 -8.01
CA GLU A 16 5.36 -35.74 -9.13
C GLU A 16 4.73 -36.25 -10.45
N GLY A 17 4.38 -35.35 -11.38
CA GLY A 17 3.67 -35.78 -12.59
C GLY A 17 3.68 -34.81 -13.78
N ARG A 18 4.87 -34.56 -14.33
CA ARG A 18 5.20 -34.44 -15.77
C ARG A 18 4.17 -33.81 -16.76
N GLY A 19 4.47 -32.57 -17.16
CA GLY A 19 4.63 -32.13 -18.57
C GLY A 19 3.45 -32.17 -19.54
N ASN A 20 3.04 -30.99 -20.05
CA ASN A 20 2.74 -30.78 -21.47
C ASN A 20 2.93 -29.31 -21.85
N ALA A 21 3.67 -29.08 -22.93
CA ALA A 21 3.95 -27.77 -23.50
C ALA A 21 2.85 -27.34 -24.49
N SER A 22 2.55 -26.04 -24.53
CA SER A 22 1.85 -25.35 -25.63
C SER A 22 2.16 -23.85 -25.62
N PRO A 23 1.98 -23.14 -26.75
CA PRO A 23 3.00 -22.21 -27.27
C PRO A 23 2.84 -20.76 -26.83
N ARG A 24 3.98 -20.05 -26.93
CA ARG A 24 4.18 -18.62 -26.68
C ARG A 24 3.16 -17.74 -27.44
N LEU A 25 2.52 -16.82 -26.70
CA LEU A 25 2.04 -15.54 -27.24
C LEU A 25 2.72 -14.41 -26.47
N VAL A 26 3.34 -13.52 -27.26
CA VAL A 26 4.04 -12.29 -26.88
C VAL A 26 3.08 -11.37 -26.13
N ASN A 27 3.39 -11.08 -24.85
CA ASN A 27 3.05 -9.86 -24.11
C ASN A 27 3.77 -9.94 -22.75
N GLU A 28 5.05 -9.59 -22.73
CA GLU A 28 5.86 -9.57 -21.51
C GLU A 28 5.71 -8.22 -20.81
N PRO A 29 5.27 -8.16 -19.53
CA PRO A 29 5.32 -6.94 -18.72
C PRO A 29 6.77 -6.61 -18.33
N PRO A 30 7.12 -5.35 -18.00
CA PRO A 30 8.49 -5.01 -17.64
C PRO A 30 8.93 -5.80 -16.41
N VAL A 31 10.03 -6.54 -16.58
CA VAL A 31 10.75 -7.32 -15.56
C VAL A 31 11.15 -6.38 -14.41
N ILE A 32 10.53 -6.58 -13.25
CA ILE A 32 11.03 -6.05 -11.98
C ILE A 32 12.24 -6.92 -11.62
N PRO A 33 13.47 -6.37 -11.49
CA PRO A 33 14.58 -7.19 -11.04
C PRO A 33 14.29 -7.67 -9.61
N ALA A 34 14.35 -8.98 -9.44
CA ALA A 34 14.32 -9.65 -8.14
C ALA A 34 15.40 -9.04 -7.24
N ARG A 35 15.01 -8.48 -6.10
CA ARG A 35 15.95 -8.25 -5.01
C ARG A 35 16.10 -9.57 -4.27
N GLU A 36 17.28 -10.15 -4.42
CA GLU A 36 17.72 -11.36 -3.76
C GLU A 36 17.65 -11.21 -2.23
N ASP A 37 17.25 -12.32 -1.62
CA ASP A 37 17.15 -12.59 -0.19
C ASP A 37 18.52 -12.46 0.49
N HIS A 38 18.64 -11.47 1.38
CA HIS A 38 19.67 -11.45 2.41
C HIS A 38 19.01 -11.23 3.78
N GLY A 39 18.65 -12.34 4.40
CA GLY A 39 18.99 -12.56 5.80
C GLY A 39 17.99 -12.05 6.83
N GLN A 40 17.51 -12.99 7.62
CA GLN A 40 17.02 -12.84 8.99
C GLN A 40 17.38 -11.49 9.64
N GLN A 41 16.41 -10.60 9.81
CA GLN A 41 16.43 -9.66 10.92
C GLN A 41 15.06 -9.68 11.58
N ARG A 42 15.06 -10.24 12.81
CA ARG A 42 14.04 -10.08 13.86
C ARG A 42 13.47 -8.66 13.86
N PRO A 43 12.26 -8.43 14.39
CA PRO A 43 11.80 -7.08 14.67
C PRO A 43 12.93 -6.39 15.43
N LEU A 44 13.49 -5.33 14.82
CA LEU A 44 14.55 -4.55 15.44
C LEU A 44 13.98 -4.16 16.80
N HIS A 45 14.58 -4.80 17.80
CA HIS A 45 14.59 -4.38 19.18
C HIS A 45 14.55 -2.85 19.17
N LEU A 46 13.73 -2.25 20.04
CA LEU A 46 13.81 -0.84 20.40
C LEU A 46 15.25 -0.53 20.86
N GLN A 47 16.19 -0.49 19.94
CA GLN A 47 17.51 0.08 20.08
C GLN A 47 17.21 1.55 20.02
N LEU A 48 16.87 2.05 21.21
CA LEU A 48 17.17 3.40 21.62
C LEU A 48 18.50 3.77 20.94
N PRO A 49 18.54 4.77 20.05
CA PRO A 49 19.82 5.33 19.70
C PRO A 49 20.43 5.74 21.03
N GLN A 50 21.51 5.06 21.42
CA GLN A 50 22.52 5.70 22.27
C GLN A 50 22.87 6.95 21.49
N ASN A 51 22.17 8.05 21.80
CA ASN A 51 22.55 9.35 21.32
C ASN A 51 23.90 9.59 21.98
N GLU A 52 24.94 9.27 21.22
CA GLU A 52 26.32 9.71 21.36
C GLU A 52 26.33 11.23 21.18
N ALA A 53 25.68 11.89 22.11
CA ALA A 53 26.03 13.18 22.63
C ALA A 53 26.03 13.00 24.16
N GLN A 54 26.91 12.11 24.63
CA GLN A 54 27.72 12.44 25.79
C GLN A 54 28.61 13.64 25.40
N ALA A 55 27.99 14.75 25.02
CA ALA A 55 28.60 16.04 25.27
C ALA A 55 28.75 16.03 26.79
N SER A 56 30.01 16.01 27.23
CA SER A 56 30.38 16.35 28.58
C SER A 56 29.96 17.81 28.79
N ASP A 57 28.66 18.03 29.00
CA ASP A 57 28.10 19.26 29.51
C ASP A 57 28.56 19.31 30.96
N ALA A 58 29.77 19.82 31.17
CA ALA A 58 30.18 20.30 32.47
C ALA A 58 29.03 21.17 32.99
N GLU A 59 28.36 20.60 34.00
CA GLU A 59 27.11 21.00 34.64
C GLU A 59 26.63 22.42 34.24
N PRO A 60 25.49 22.60 33.55
CA PRO A 60 24.95 23.94 33.25
C PRO A 60 24.72 24.80 34.52
N PHE A 61 24.80 24.18 35.69
CA PHE A 61 24.72 24.78 37.00
C PHE A 61 26.07 25.02 37.68
N GLN A 62 27.22 24.67 37.09
CA GLN A 62 28.53 24.93 37.67
C GLN A 62 28.73 26.40 38.04
N PRO A 63 28.41 27.38 37.17
CA PRO A 63 28.54 28.80 37.53
C PRO A 63 27.65 29.19 38.72
N LEU A 64 26.44 28.63 38.78
CA LEU A 64 25.51 28.86 39.88
C LEU A 64 26.02 28.24 41.19
N VAL A 65 26.58 27.04 41.12
CA VAL A 65 27.20 26.34 42.26
C VAL A 65 28.40 27.12 42.79
N GLU A 66 29.21 27.71 41.92
CA GLU A 66 30.36 28.54 42.29
C GLU A 66 29.93 29.85 42.96
N GLU A 67 28.93 30.55 42.42
CA GLU A 67 28.37 31.77 43.02
C GLU A 67 27.71 31.48 44.37
N LEU A 68 26.99 30.36 44.50
CA LEU A 68 26.37 29.96 45.76
C LEU A 68 27.41 29.62 46.84
N LYS A 69 28.57 29.07 46.48
CA LYS A 69 29.69 28.86 47.41
C LYS A 69 30.31 30.17 47.90
N ARG A 70 30.19 31.27 47.13
CA ARG A 70 30.77 32.58 47.45
C ARG A 70 29.89 33.45 48.36
N LEU A 71 28.57 33.27 48.33
CA LEU A 71 27.63 34.18 48.97
C LEU A 71 27.66 34.14 50.51
N ASN A 72 28.02 33.00 51.11
CA ASN A 72 28.28 32.85 52.54
C ASN A 72 28.94 31.49 52.83
N PRO A 73 30.28 31.38 52.75
CA PRO A 73 30.97 30.10 52.89
C PRO A 73 30.88 29.50 54.31
N ASP A 74 30.64 30.34 55.32
CA ASP A 74 30.68 29.94 56.73
C ASP A 74 29.30 29.59 57.33
N ASP A 75 28.21 29.75 56.57
CA ASP A 75 26.86 29.39 57.02
C ASP A 75 26.43 28.02 56.47
N PRO A 76 26.43 26.95 57.30
CA PRO A 76 26.04 25.61 56.87
C PRO A 76 24.56 25.51 56.49
N GLN A 77 23.69 26.36 57.04
CA GLN A 77 22.26 26.37 56.68
C GLN A 77 22.04 26.94 55.29
N PHE A 78 22.73 28.04 54.98
CA PHE A 78 22.72 28.63 53.65
C PHE A 78 23.29 27.68 52.59
N ALA A 79 24.43 27.04 52.86
CA ALA A 79 25.03 26.05 51.97
C ALA A 79 24.09 24.87 51.69
N HIS A 80 23.34 24.42 52.70
CA HIS A 80 22.34 23.36 52.54
C HIS A 80 21.17 23.80 51.65
N LEU A 81 20.63 25.00 51.87
CA LEU A 81 19.53 25.55 51.05
C LEU A 81 19.98 25.75 49.60
N ALA A 82 21.17 26.28 49.39
CA ALA A 82 21.80 26.44 48.08
C ALA A 82 21.92 25.09 47.34
N ALA A 83 22.43 24.05 48.02
CA ALA A 83 22.53 22.71 47.46
C ALA A 83 21.17 22.10 47.10
N GLN A 84 20.14 22.33 47.94
CA GLN A 84 18.78 21.88 47.63
C GLN A 84 18.23 22.56 46.38
N ILE A 85 18.39 23.88 46.27
CA ILE A 85 17.92 24.67 45.11
C ILE A 85 18.59 24.17 43.84
N VAL A 86 19.93 24.04 43.83
CA VAL A 86 20.67 23.51 42.68
C VAL A 86 20.17 22.12 42.29
N ARG A 87 19.92 21.24 43.27
CA ARG A 87 19.40 19.90 43.02
C ARG A 87 18.01 19.93 42.37
N PHE A 88 17.13 20.83 42.80
CA PHE A 88 15.80 20.98 42.18
C PHE A 88 15.89 21.49 40.75
N TYR A 89 16.69 22.54 40.51
CA TYR A 89 16.89 23.07 39.16
C TYR A 89 17.52 22.06 38.21
N ARG A 90 18.50 21.28 38.70
CA ARG A 90 19.12 20.21 37.92
C ARG A 90 18.09 19.17 37.48
N ARG A 91 17.23 18.70 38.39
CA ARG A 91 16.14 17.76 38.03
C ARG A 91 15.15 18.35 37.03
N LEU A 92 14.78 19.62 37.18
CA LEU A 92 13.91 20.31 36.24
C LEU A 92 14.53 20.41 34.85
N TYR A 93 15.82 20.73 34.79
CA TYR A 93 16.56 20.79 33.53
C TYR A 93 16.70 19.42 32.86
N GLU A 94 17.06 18.39 33.62
CA GLU A 94 17.11 17.01 33.11
C GLU A 94 15.75 16.58 32.52
N SER A 95 14.66 16.90 33.22
CA SER A 95 13.28 16.66 32.73
C SER A 95 12.95 17.47 31.48
N TYR A 96 13.35 18.74 31.43
CA TYR A 96 13.17 19.60 30.26
C TYR A 96 13.92 19.05 29.04
N VAL A 97 15.19 18.66 29.19
CA VAL A 97 16.00 18.11 28.10
C VAL A 97 15.40 16.81 27.59
N ALA A 98 14.99 15.90 28.48
CA ALA A 98 14.32 14.66 28.11
C ALA A 98 13.05 14.95 27.31
N LYS A 99 12.16 15.82 27.82
CA LYS A 99 10.91 16.19 27.14
C LYS A 99 11.14 16.89 25.80
N LYS A 100 12.19 17.72 25.70
CA LYS A 100 12.58 18.39 24.45
C LYS A 100 13.01 17.37 23.41
N SER A 101 13.82 16.38 23.80
CA SER A 101 14.25 15.31 22.89
C SER A 101 13.06 14.48 22.39
N ASP A 102 12.11 14.14 23.27
CA ASP A 102 10.89 13.42 22.89
C ASP A 102 10.00 14.24 21.96
N SER A 103 9.90 15.55 22.20
CA SER A 103 9.14 16.46 21.34
C SER A 103 9.76 16.54 19.94
N GLN A 104 11.09 16.61 19.84
CA GLN A 104 11.80 16.63 18.56
C GLN A 104 11.63 15.30 17.80
N ARG A 105 11.67 14.16 18.50
CA ARG A 105 11.40 12.84 17.92
C ARG A 105 9.98 12.76 17.38
N LEU A 106 9.00 13.23 18.15
CA LEU A 106 7.60 13.24 17.75
C LEU A 106 7.36 14.14 16.53
N GLU A 107 7.98 15.32 16.50
CA GLU A 107 7.90 16.25 15.38
C GLU A 107 8.49 15.65 14.10
N SER A 108 9.63 14.98 14.20
CA SER A 108 10.28 14.27 13.09
C SER A 108 9.37 13.16 12.54
N ALA A 109 8.86 12.30 13.41
CA ALA A 109 7.93 11.23 13.03
C ALA A 109 6.63 11.76 12.43
N ASN A 110 6.10 12.90 12.93
CA ASN A 110 4.94 13.54 12.34
C ASN A 110 5.23 14.06 10.92
N GLY A 111 6.42 14.63 10.70
CA GLY A 111 6.88 15.05 9.38
C GLY A 111 6.97 13.90 8.38
N GLU A 112 7.54 12.76 8.79
CA GLU A 112 7.58 11.54 7.99
C GLU A 112 6.16 11.05 7.64
N LEU A 113 5.26 11.01 8.63
CA LEU A 113 3.88 10.58 8.43
C LEU A 113 3.12 11.50 7.46
N ARG A 114 3.29 12.83 7.56
CA ARG A 114 2.69 13.78 6.62
C ARG A 114 3.19 13.55 5.20
N THR A 115 4.49 13.31 5.04
CA THR A 115 5.10 13.04 3.74
C THR A 115 4.54 11.76 3.12
N ALA A 116 4.48 10.67 3.90
CA ALA A 116 3.89 9.42 3.46
C ALA A 116 2.40 9.57 3.12
N SER A 117 1.64 10.34 3.91
CA SER A 117 0.22 10.62 3.65
C SER A 117 0.01 11.35 2.32
N ILE A 118 0.84 12.34 2.01
CA ILE A 118 0.80 13.06 0.71
C ILE A 118 1.07 12.09 -0.45
N GLN A 119 2.06 11.21 -0.32
CA GLN A 119 2.40 10.23 -1.35
C GLN A 119 1.26 9.24 -1.59
N LEU A 120 0.69 8.68 -0.52
CA LEU A 120 -0.46 7.78 -0.61
C LEU A 120 -1.67 8.46 -1.26
N TRP A 121 -1.89 9.73 -0.95
CA TRP A 121 -2.98 10.49 -1.56
C TRP A 121 -2.76 10.70 -3.06
N GLN A 122 -1.53 11.00 -3.50
CA GLN A 122 -1.18 11.10 -4.92
C GLN A 122 -1.37 9.78 -5.65
N GLU A 123 -0.92 8.67 -5.05
CA GLU A 123 -1.08 7.33 -5.62
C GLU A 123 -2.56 6.95 -5.72
N HIS A 124 -3.35 7.24 -4.68
CA HIS A 124 -4.79 7.02 -4.69
C HIS A 124 -5.48 7.78 -5.82
N GLU A 125 -5.20 9.07 -5.99
CA GLU A 125 -5.80 9.88 -7.07
C GLU A 125 -5.37 9.40 -8.45
N TYR A 126 -4.10 9.00 -8.62
CA TYR A 126 -3.62 8.38 -9.85
C TYR A 126 -4.39 7.10 -10.17
N LEU A 127 -4.55 6.20 -9.19
CA LEU A 127 -5.26 4.94 -9.36
C LEU A 127 -6.73 5.17 -9.68
N ARG A 128 -7.38 6.07 -8.94
CA ARG A 128 -8.77 6.48 -9.18
C ARG A 128 -8.96 6.97 -10.62
N SER A 129 -8.07 7.82 -11.12
CA SER A 129 -8.14 8.31 -12.51
C SER A 129 -8.01 7.17 -13.52
N ARG A 130 -7.09 6.23 -13.29
CA ARG A 130 -6.94 5.04 -14.13
C ARG A 130 -8.20 4.19 -14.16
N TYR A 131 -8.83 3.96 -13.00
CA TYR A 131 -10.06 3.19 -12.91
C TYR A 131 -11.21 3.85 -13.68
N ALA A 132 -11.40 5.16 -13.52
CA ALA A 132 -12.42 5.90 -14.26
C ALA A 132 -12.23 5.78 -15.79
N LYS A 133 -10.99 5.82 -16.27
CA LYS A 133 -10.68 5.62 -17.69
C LYS A 133 -11.03 4.21 -18.16
N GLN A 134 -10.69 3.19 -17.38
CA GLN A 134 -11.03 1.81 -17.73
C GLN A 134 -12.54 1.58 -17.76
N GLU A 135 -13.28 2.22 -16.85
CA GLU A 135 -14.73 2.17 -16.83
C GLU A 135 -15.34 2.81 -18.09
N GLU A 136 -14.79 3.95 -18.54
CA GLU A 136 -15.18 4.59 -19.80
C GLU A 136 -14.87 3.70 -21.02
N GLU A 137 -13.68 3.09 -21.07
CA GLU A 137 -13.31 2.15 -22.15
C GLU A 137 -14.25 0.93 -22.19
N LEU A 138 -14.59 0.36 -21.03
CA LEU A 138 -15.53 -0.75 -20.93
C LEU A 138 -16.94 -0.35 -21.38
N ALA A 139 -17.40 0.84 -21.02
CA ALA A 139 -18.69 1.36 -21.49
C ALA A 139 -18.71 1.51 -23.02
N CYS A 140 -17.61 1.97 -23.62
CA CYS A 140 -17.47 2.06 -25.07
C CYS A 140 -17.56 0.67 -25.75
N PHE A 141 -16.88 -0.34 -25.21
CA PHE A 141 -17.00 -1.70 -25.73
C PHE A 141 -18.42 -2.26 -25.59
N GLY A 142 -19.08 -2.02 -24.46
CA GLY A 142 -20.49 -2.39 -24.27
C GLY A 142 -21.38 -1.82 -25.38
N GLN A 143 -21.25 -0.51 -25.65
CA GLN A 143 -22.01 0.13 -26.72
C GLN A 143 -21.69 -0.45 -28.11
N ALA A 144 -20.42 -0.75 -28.39
CA ALA A 144 -20.01 -1.36 -29.65
C ALA A 144 -20.62 -2.76 -29.83
N PHE A 145 -20.65 -3.57 -28.76
CA PHE A 145 -21.28 -4.90 -28.79
C PHE A 145 -22.80 -4.81 -28.97
N ASP A 146 -23.47 -3.88 -28.29
CA ASP A 146 -24.91 -3.66 -28.46
C ASP A 146 -25.25 -3.22 -29.90
N SER A 147 -24.44 -2.34 -30.48
CA SER A 147 -24.57 -1.91 -31.87
C SER A 147 -24.37 -3.07 -32.84
N LEU A 148 -23.33 -3.89 -32.64
CA LEU A 148 -23.06 -5.08 -33.46
C LEU A 148 -24.19 -6.11 -33.35
N GLY A 149 -24.68 -6.38 -32.14
CA GLY A 149 -25.80 -7.28 -31.89
C GLY A 149 -27.07 -6.80 -32.60
N THR A 150 -27.34 -5.50 -32.57
CA THR A 150 -28.46 -4.88 -33.29
C THR A 150 -28.31 -5.04 -34.80
N ALA A 151 -27.11 -4.77 -35.36
CA ALA A 151 -26.82 -4.92 -36.77
C ALA A 151 -27.01 -6.36 -37.25
N ILE A 152 -26.44 -7.34 -36.53
CA ILE A 152 -26.62 -8.77 -36.85
C ILE A 152 -28.09 -9.16 -36.77
N GLY A 153 -28.80 -8.75 -35.71
CA GLY A 153 -30.23 -9.03 -35.55
C GLY A 153 -31.07 -8.48 -36.71
N SER A 154 -30.73 -7.29 -37.21
CA SER A 154 -31.39 -6.72 -38.40
C SER A 154 -31.09 -7.52 -39.67
N LEU A 155 -29.84 -7.96 -39.87
CA LEU A 155 -29.44 -8.73 -41.05
C LEU A 155 -30.18 -10.06 -41.12
N ILE A 156 -30.27 -10.77 -39.99
CA ILE A 156 -30.99 -12.05 -39.90
C ILE A 156 -32.47 -11.85 -40.26
N ARG A 157 -33.14 -10.87 -39.64
CA ARG A 157 -34.54 -10.57 -39.90
C ARG A 157 -34.80 -10.20 -41.38
N ASN A 158 -33.88 -9.48 -41.99
CA ASN A 158 -33.99 -9.10 -43.41
C ASN A 158 -33.79 -10.31 -44.35
N SER A 159 -32.99 -11.29 -43.95
CA SER A 159 -32.74 -12.51 -44.74
C SER A 159 -33.90 -13.51 -44.70
N GLU A 160 -34.67 -13.55 -43.61
CA GLU A 160 -35.84 -14.42 -43.46
C GLU A 160 -37.05 -13.99 -44.33
N GLY A 161 -37.05 -12.75 -44.82
CA GLY A 161 -38.07 -12.23 -45.75
C GLY A 161 -37.78 -12.46 -47.24
N GLY A 162 -36.67 -13.12 -47.60
CA GLY A 162 -36.17 -13.22 -48.98
C GLY A 162 -36.61 -14.48 -49.77
N ILE A 163 -37.42 -15.37 -49.21
CA ILE A 163 -37.93 -16.54 -49.93
C ILE A 163 -39.41 -16.29 -50.24
N LEU A 164 -39.68 -15.75 -51.42
CA LEU A 164 -40.83 -16.04 -52.30
C LEU A 164 -40.92 -14.96 -53.39
N GLU A 165 -40.20 -15.16 -54.49
CA GLU A 165 -40.63 -14.68 -55.80
C GLU A 165 -40.94 -15.94 -56.63
N PRO A 166 -42.18 -16.15 -57.08
CA PRO A 166 -42.54 -17.29 -57.91
C PRO A 166 -41.97 -17.06 -59.32
N MET A 167 -41.02 -17.92 -59.72
CA MET A 167 -40.59 -17.95 -61.12
C MET A 167 -41.80 -18.26 -62.01
N LEU A 168 -42.10 -17.30 -62.90
CA LEU A 168 -43.01 -17.38 -64.03
C LEU A 168 -42.88 -18.71 -64.78
N GLU A 169 -43.87 -19.58 -64.60
CA GLU A 169 -44.10 -20.71 -65.49
C GLU A 169 -44.84 -20.18 -66.73
N THR A 170 -44.08 -19.71 -67.71
CA THR A 170 -44.57 -19.41 -69.05
C THR A 170 -44.63 -20.72 -69.83
N GLY A 171 -45.76 -21.42 -69.69
CA GLY A 171 -46.10 -22.58 -70.51
C GLY A 171 -46.64 -22.15 -71.87
N ASP A 172 -45.83 -22.37 -72.89
CA ASP A 172 -46.07 -22.07 -74.31
C ASP A 172 -47.37 -22.66 -74.88
N LYS A 173 -47.94 -21.91 -75.83
CA LYS A 173 -49.00 -22.34 -76.74
C LYS A 173 -48.49 -23.48 -77.64
N VAL A 174 -49.21 -24.59 -77.71
CA VAL A 174 -49.17 -25.49 -78.86
C VAL A 174 -50.48 -25.36 -79.63
N ASP A 175 -50.37 -24.60 -80.72
CA ASP A 175 -51.25 -24.63 -81.88
C ASP A 175 -51.01 -25.95 -82.62
N GLN A 176 -52.07 -26.75 -82.84
CA GLN A 176 -52.08 -27.76 -83.90
C GLN A 176 -53.39 -27.63 -84.66
N GLY A 177 -53.25 -27.28 -85.94
CA GLY A 177 -54.33 -27.00 -86.86
C GLY A 177 -55.13 -28.22 -87.31
N ALA A 178 -56.37 -27.91 -87.72
CA ALA A 178 -57.01 -28.18 -89.02
C ALA A 178 -56.71 -29.51 -89.75
N PRO A 179 -57.68 -30.12 -90.46
CA PRO A 179 -58.71 -29.45 -91.28
C PRO A 179 -60.17 -29.81 -90.98
#